data_AF-A0A5K0YXN3-F1
#
_entry.id   AF-A0A5K0YXN3-F1
#
_cell.length_a   1.000
_cell.length_b   1.000
_cell.length_c   1.000
_cell.angle_alpha   90.00
_cell.angle_beta   90.00
_cell.angle_gamma   90.00
#
_symmetry.space_group_name_H-M   'P 1'
#
loop_
_entity.id
_entity.type
_entity.pdbx_description
1 polymer ?
#
loop_
_entity_poly.entity_id
_entity_poly.type
_entity_poly.pdbx_seq_one_letter_code
_entity_poly.pdbx_strand_id
1 'polypeptide(L)'
;LKLISNDDPWVERIDFLMEVMVSFFEKRQSQKEAINALPLYPNEQIMWDESLVPSINYSGEGCLALPKLNLQFLTLHDYLLRNFNLFRLESTYEIREDIQEAVPHLLSYINNEGETAFRGWSRMALPIKNFKITEVKQPNIGEVKPASVTADITFSISSYKAHIRSEWDALKEHDVLFLLSIRPSFEPLSEEQAAKATVPERLGLQYVRGCEIVEVRDEEGTLMNDFTGRIKRDEWKPPKGEMRTVTVALDAAQYHMDVTAIADNGAEDVYSTFNILMRRKPKENNFKAILESIRDLMNEYCIVPDWLHDVFLGYGNPSSAQWNNMPDLLDVVDFKDTFIDADHLRGSFPEYQ
;
A
#
# COMPACT_ATOMS: atom_id res chain seq x y z
N LEU A 1 -10.58 -41.77 -2.62
CA LEU A 1 -9.69 -42.01 -1.47
C LEU A 1 -8.62 -43.00 -1.93
N LYS A 2 -7.39 -42.53 -2.19
CA LYS A 2 -6.26 -43.45 -2.38
C LYS A 2 -6.11 -44.21 -1.05
N LEU A 3 -6.23 -45.54 -1.09
CA LEU A 3 -6.12 -46.39 0.09
C LEU A 3 -4.72 -46.20 0.68
N ILE A 4 -4.65 -45.71 1.92
CA ILE A 4 -3.39 -45.56 2.65
C ILE A 4 -2.94 -46.97 3.05
N SER A 5 -1.65 -47.27 2.89
CA SER A 5 -1.10 -48.58 3.31
C SER A 5 -1.25 -48.75 4.82
N ASN A 6 -1.55 -49.96 5.29
CA ASN A 6 -1.57 -50.25 6.73
C ASN A 6 -0.17 -50.09 7.37
N ASP A 7 0.89 -50.10 6.56
CA ASP A 7 2.28 -49.91 7.02
C ASP A 7 2.71 -48.43 7.06
N ASP A 8 1.80 -47.49 6.77
CA ASP A 8 2.11 -46.07 6.79
C ASP A 8 2.08 -45.53 8.24
N PRO A 9 3.21 -45.01 8.77
CA PRO A 9 3.32 -44.56 10.16
C PRO A 9 2.40 -43.36 10.48
N TRP A 10 1.85 -42.69 9.46
CA TRP A 10 0.92 -41.58 9.65
C TRP A 10 -0.52 -42.04 9.93
N VAL A 11 -0.85 -43.32 9.68
CA VAL A 11 -2.19 -43.90 9.93
C VAL A 11 -2.49 -44.03 11.42
N GLU A 12 -1.48 -44.22 12.26
CA GLU A 12 -1.66 -44.30 13.72
C GLU A 12 -1.80 -42.91 14.38
N ARG A 13 -1.46 -41.83 13.66
CA ARG A 13 -1.53 -40.45 14.16
C ARG A 13 -2.92 -39.87 13.95
N ILE A 14 -3.78 -40.00 14.97
CA ILE A 14 -5.15 -39.46 14.96
C ILE A 14 -5.17 -37.97 14.61
N ASP A 15 -4.28 -37.16 15.19
CA ASP A 15 -4.22 -35.72 14.92
C ASP A 15 -3.94 -35.42 13.45
N PHE A 16 -3.07 -36.21 12.80
CA PHE A 16 -2.77 -36.06 11.38
C PHE A 16 -3.98 -36.44 10.52
N LEU A 17 -4.62 -37.58 10.80
CA LEU A 17 -5.82 -38.00 10.07
C LEU A 17 -6.97 -37.00 10.25
N MET A 18 -7.13 -36.46 11.45
CA MET A 18 -8.12 -35.44 11.76
C MET A 18 -7.83 -34.16 10.96
N GLU A 19 -6.59 -33.68 10.96
CA GLU A 19 -6.19 -32.50 10.20
C GLU A 19 -6.40 -32.69 8.68
N VAL A 20 -6.06 -33.87 8.14
CA VAL A 20 -6.33 -34.20 6.74
C VAL A 20 -7.81 -34.14 6.41
N MET A 21 -8.66 -34.70 7.28
CA MET A 21 -10.12 -34.65 7.10
C MET A 21 -10.64 -33.21 7.19
N VAL A 22 -10.18 -32.43 8.18
CA VAL A 22 -10.57 -31.03 8.35
C VAL A 22 -10.14 -30.21 7.13
N SER A 23 -8.86 -30.23 6.75
CA SER A 23 -8.32 -29.46 5.61
C SER A 23 -8.98 -29.80 4.26
N PHE A 24 -9.45 -31.05 4.10
CA PHE A 24 -10.14 -31.48 2.89
C PHE A 24 -11.60 -30.96 2.82
N PHE A 25 -12.30 -30.92 3.95
CA PHE A 25 -13.74 -30.61 4.01
C PHE A 25 -14.07 -29.22 4.57
N GLU A 26 -13.10 -28.49 5.10
CA GLU A 26 -13.31 -27.14 5.61
C GLU A 26 -13.77 -26.18 4.51
N LYS A 27 -14.56 -25.18 4.92
CA LYS A 27 -14.99 -24.12 4.01
C LYS A 27 -13.79 -23.26 3.66
N ARG A 28 -13.41 -23.23 2.38
CA ARG A 28 -12.32 -22.38 1.90
C ARG A 28 -12.82 -20.98 1.60
N GLN A 29 -12.06 -19.98 2.05
CA GLN A 29 -12.26 -18.60 1.64
C GLN A 29 -11.89 -18.45 0.16
N SER A 30 -12.66 -17.66 -0.59
CA SER A 30 -12.30 -17.36 -1.96
C SER A 30 -11.07 -16.42 -2.02
N GLN A 31 -10.28 -16.52 -3.10
CA GLN A 31 -9.14 -15.61 -3.29
C GLN A 31 -9.58 -14.15 -3.33
N LYS A 32 -10.74 -13.87 -3.91
CA LYS A 32 -11.36 -12.53 -3.95
C LYS A 32 -11.63 -11.97 -2.54
N GLU A 33 -12.26 -12.77 -1.67
CA GLU A 33 -12.51 -12.38 -0.28
C GLU A 33 -11.21 -12.16 0.50
N ALA A 34 -10.21 -13.02 0.30
CA ALA A 34 -8.91 -12.87 0.96
C ALA A 34 -8.24 -11.54 0.60
N ILE A 35 -8.22 -11.16 -0.68
CA ILE A 35 -7.63 -9.88 -1.14
C ILE A 35 -8.44 -8.66 -0.67
N ASN A 36 -9.77 -8.76 -0.64
CA ASN A 36 -10.61 -7.68 -0.13
C ASN A 36 -10.46 -7.48 1.39
N ALA A 37 -10.03 -8.51 2.11
CA ALA A 37 -9.69 -8.43 3.54
C ALA A 37 -8.26 -7.95 3.82
N LEU A 38 -7.40 -7.80 2.79
CA LEU A 38 -6.03 -7.32 3.00
C LEU A 38 -5.98 -5.78 3.13
N PRO A 39 -5.24 -5.27 4.14
CA PRO A 39 -4.84 -3.88 4.19
C PRO A 39 -3.99 -3.49 2.99
N LEU A 40 -4.15 -2.25 2.52
CA LEU A 40 -3.31 -1.68 1.46
C LEU A 40 -2.02 -1.10 1.98
N TYR A 41 -2.08 -0.50 3.17
CA TYR A 41 -0.93 0.12 3.78
C TYR A 41 -0.10 -0.93 4.50
N PRO A 42 1.23 -0.86 4.40
CA PRO A 42 2.09 -1.68 5.23
C PRO A 42 1.99 -1.26 6.70
N ASN A 43 2.21 -2.23 7.59
CA ASN A 43 2.36 -2.04 9.02
C ASN A 43 3.77 -2.46 9.46
N GLU A 44 4.07 -2.25 10.73
CA GLU A 44 5.37 -2.58 11.33
C GLU A 44 5.77 -4.05 11.20
N GLN A 45 4.81 -4.98 11.20
CA GLN A 45 5.16 -6.40 11.13
C GLN A 45 5.72 -6.74 9.74
N ILE A 46 5.11 -6.21 8.68
CA ILE A 46 5.51 -6.49 7.29
C ILE A 46 6.78 -5.73 6.92
N MET A 47 6.93 -4.47 7.35
CA MET A 47 8.09 -3.63 6.97
C MET A 47 9.44 -4.22 7.39
N TRP A 48 9.48 -4.92 8.53
CA TRP A 48 10.71 -5.46 9.12
C TRP A 48 10.83 -6.99 9.00
N ASP A 49 9.93 -7.65 8.27
CA ASP A 49 10.09 -9.06 7.91
C ASP A 49 11.02 -9.20 6.70
N GLU A 50 12.29 -9.58 6.95
CA GLU A 50 13.31 -9.73 5.90
C GLU A 50 13.01 -10.86 4.90
N SER A 51 12.10 -11.79 5.22
CA SER A 51 11.69 -12.85 4.29
C SER A 51 10.77 -12.35 3.18
N LEU A 52 10.06 -11.24 3.44
CA LEU A 52 9.14 -10.57 2.53
C LEU A 52 9.71 -9.26 1.97
N VAL A 53 10.39 -8.47 2.81
CA VAL A 53 10.97 -7.17 2.48
C VAL A 53 12.49 -7.24 2.72
N PRO A 54 13.25 -7.80 1.76
CA PRO A 54 14.68 -7.97 1.90
C PRO A 54 15.41 -6.62 1.93
N SER A 55 16.57 -6.57 2.59
CA SER A 55 17.47 -5.43 2.50
C SER A 55 18.23 -5.40 1.16
N ILE A 56 18.83 -4.25 0.80
CA ILE A 56 19.69 -4.10 -0.39
C ILE A 56 20.82 -5.14 -0.41
N ASN A 57 21.27 -5.58 0.77
CA ASN A 57 22.39 -6.51 0.92
C ASN A 57 21.99 -7.98 0.74
N TYR A 58 20.81 -8.26 0.21
CA TYR A 58 20.37 -9.63 -0.04
C TYR A 58 21.28 -10.33 -1.07
N SER A 59 21.98 -11.38 -0.63
CA SER A 59 23.00 -12.07 -1.43
C SER A 59 22.45 -12.93 -2.57
N GLY A 60 21.13 -13.20 -2.58
CA GLY A 60 20.53 -14.15 -3.52
C GLY A 60 20.74 -15.63 -3.17
N GLU A 61 21.45 -15.94 -2.09
CA GLU A 61 21.73 -17.33 -1.67
C GLU A 61 20.51 -18.00 -1.02
N GLY A 62 19.65 -17.21 -0.35
CA GLY A 62 18.40 -17.68 0.23
C GLY A 62 17.26 -17.75 -0.79
N CYS A 63 16.09 -18.21 -0.35
CA CYS A 63 14.85 -18.00 -1.08
C CYS A 63 14.00 -16.97 -0.33
N LEU A 64 13.27 -16.15 -1.08
CA LEU A 64 12.31 -15.19 -0.53
C LEU A 64 10.90 -15.69 -0.81
N ALA A 65 9.97 -15.35 0.08
CA ALA A 65 8.55 -15.66 -0.08
C ALA A 65 7.87 -14.68 -1.05
N LEU A 66 8.49 -14.47 -2.22
CA LEU A 66 8.05 -13.52 -3.24
C LEU A 66 7.50 -14.24 -4.47
N PRO A 67 6.39 -13.72 -5.05
CA PRO A 67 5.95 -14.17 -6.36
C PRO A 67 7.03 -13.96 -7.43
N LYS A 68 7.07 -14.85 -8.42
CA LYS A 68 8.00 -14.72 -9.55
C LYS A 68 7.24 -14.32 -10.80
N LEU A 69 7.74 -13.29 -11.48
CA LEU A 69 7.31 -12.92 -12.82
C LEU A 69 8.18 -13.67 -13.82
N ASN A 70 7.54 -14.44 -14.69
CA ASN A 70 8.20 -15.16 -15.78
C ASN A 70 7.29 -15.04 -17.01
N LEU A 71 7.40 -15.96 -17.96
CA LEU A 71 6.64 -15.92 -19.21
C LEU A 71 5.16 -16.31 -19.06
N GLN A 72 4.79 -17.13 -18.06
CA GLN A 72 3.47 -17.75 -17.98
C GLN A 72 2.79 -17.55 -16.62
N PHE A 73 1.46 -17.40 -16.66
CA PHE A 73 0.60 -17.19 -15.49
C PHE A 73 -0.67 -18.04 -15.60
N LEU A 74 -1.09 -18.68 -14.51
CA LEU A 74 -2.18 -19.67 -14.55
C LEU A 74 -3.51 -19.08 -15.03
N THR A 75 -3.80 -17.86 -14.60
CA THR A 75 -5.01 -17.09 -14.92
C THR A 75 -4.69 -15.60 -14.84
N LEU A 76 -5.59 -14.74 -15.34
CA LEU A 76 -5.49 -13.30 -15.12
C LEU A 76 -5.45 -12.95 -13.62
N HIS A 77 -6.21 -13.70 -12.80
CA HIS A 77 -6.20 -13.50 -11.35
C HIS A 77 -4.83 -13.82 -10.73
N ASP A 78 -4.16 -14.89 -11.18
CA ASP A 78 -2.78 -15.21 -10.77
C ASP A 78 -1.82 -14.09 -11.17
N TYR A 79 -1.85 -13.65 -12.44
CA TYR A 79 -1.04 -12.53 -12.90
C TYR A 79 -1.23 -11.26 -12.04
N LEU A 80 -2.48 -10.84 -11.84
CA LEU A 80 -2.79 -9.64 -11.06
C LEU A 80 -2.37 -9.79 -9.61
N LEU A 81 -2.60 -10.96 -8.99
CA LEU A 81 -2.21 -11.23 -7.61
C LEU A 81 -0.69 -11.19 -7.41
N ARG A 82 0.10 -11.74 -8.35
CA ARG A 82 1.55 -11.67 -8.27
C ARG A 82 2.04 -10.23 -8.37
N ASN A 83 1.51 -9.45 -9.31
CA ASN A 83 1.85 -8.04 -9.46
C ASN A 83 1.40 -7.22 -8.26
N PHE A 84 0.20 -7.46 -7.73
CA PHE A 84 -0.31 -6.81 -6.50
C PHE A 84 0.66 -7.01 -5.33
N ASN A 85 1.06 -8.25 -5.06
CA ASN A 85 1.95 -8.57 -3.95
C ASN A 85 3.35 -7.99 -4.14
N LEU A 86 3.93 -8.12 -5.34
CA LEU A 86 5.26 -7.57 -5.62
C LEU A 86 5.28 -6.05 -5.50
N PHE A 87 4.29 -5.38 -6.08
CA PHE A 87 4.17 -3.93 -6.01
C PHE A 87 3.94 -3.45 -4.58
N ARG A 88 3.09 -4.16 -3.81
CA ARG A 88 2.87 -3.86 -2.38
C ARG A 88 4.18 -3.97 -1.58
N LEU A 89 4.96 -5.03 -1.79
CA LEU A 89 6.20 -5.26 -1.05
C LEU A 89 7.33 -4.31 -1.46
N GLU A 90 7.41 -3.96 -2.74
CA GLU A 90 8.34 -2.95 -3.23
C GLU A 90 8.03 -1.57 -2.65
N SER A 91 6.76 -1.16 -2.68
CA SER A 91 6.35 0.10 -2.06
C SER A 91 6.56 0.09 -0.54
N THR A 92 6.41 -1.07 0.11
CA THR A 92 6.71 -1.24 1.54
C THR A 92 8.18 -0.98 1.84
N TYR A 93 9.09 -1.47 0.98
CA TYR A 93 10.51 -1.21 1.09
C TYR A 93 10.82 0.30 1.00
N GLU A 94 10.25 1.00 0.02
CA GLU A 94 10.44 2.47 -0.09
C GLU A 94 9.91 3.22 1.13
N ILE A 95 8.73 2.86 1.64
CA ILE A 95 8.13 3.49 2.82
C ILE A 95 9.03 3.27 4.04
N ARG A 96 9.61 2.07 4.18
CA ARG A 96 10.56 1.76 5.24
C ARG A 96 11.83 2.63 5.16
N GLU A 97 12.34 2.91 3.96
CA GLU A 97 13.47 3.82 3.79
C GLU A 97 13.09 5.27 4.15
N ASP A 98 11.92 5.74 3.72
CA ASP A 98 11.43 7.09 4.07
C ASP A 98 11.27 7.27 5.59
N ILE A 99 10.80 6.24 6.31
CA ILE A 99 10.72 6.24 7.78
C ILE A 99 12.12 6.31 8.40
N GLN A 100 13.06 5.50 7.89
CA GLN A 100 14.45 5.47 8.39
C GLN A 100 15.19 6.79 8.12
N GLU A 101 14.84 7.52 7.04
CA GLU A 101 15.37 8.85 6.78
C GLU A 101 14.72 9.91 7.68
N ALA A 102 13.39 9.89 7.81
CA ALA A 102 12.66 10.97 8.47
C ALA A 102 12.74 10.93 10.01
N VAL A 103 12.66 9.74 10.62
CA VAL A 103 12.52 9.58 12.07
C VAL A 103 13.75 10.04 12.86
N PRO A 104 15.01 9.69 12.48
CA PRO A 104 16.19 10.10 13.24
C PRO A 104 16.32 11.63 13.41
N HIS A 105 15.82 12.41 12.45
CA HIS A 105 15.87 13.86 12.49
C HIS A 105 14.94 14.49 13.53
N LEU A 106 13.93 13.76 14.03
CA LEU A 106 13.01 14.23 15.06
C LEU A 106 13.65 14.25 16.46
N LEU A 107 14.74 13.50 16.66
CA LEU A 107 15.47 13.41 17.93
C LEU A 107 14.54 13.16 19.12
N SER A 108 13.79 12.06 19.09
CA SER A 108 12.89 11.67 20.17
C SER A 108 13.64 11.46 21.49
N TYR A 109 13.04 11.91 22.59
CA TYR A 109 13.56 11.72 23.95
C TYR A 109 12.39 11.61 24.93
N ILE A 110 12.66 11.13 26.15
CA ILE A 110 11.68 11.12 27.24
C ILE A 110 11.84 12.42 28.04
N ASN A 111 10.76 13.18 28.17
CA ASN A 111 10.75 14.43 28.93
C ASN A 111 10.75 14.17 30.45
N ASN A 112 10.78 15.25 31.25
CA ASN A 112 10.80 15.14 32.71
C ASN A 112 9.51 14.53 33.31
N GLU A 113 8.43 14.49 32.52
CA GLU A 113 7.12 13.94 32.90
C GLU A 113 7.00 12.45 32.50
N GLY A 114 8.03 11.88 31.87
CA GLY A 114 8.02 10.50 31.39
C GLY A 114 7.34 10.31 30.02
N GLU A 115 6.97 11.40 29.35
CA GLU A 115 6.31 11.37 28.04
C GLU A 115 7.32 11.47 26.89
N THR A 116 6.92 10.96 25.72
CA THR A 116 7.74 11.09 24.51
C THR A 116 7.66 12.52 23.98
N ALA A 117 8.82 13.15 23.81
CA ALA A 117 8.95 14.48 23.25
C ALA A 117 9.99 14.51 22.11
N PHE A 118 9.94 15.56 21.29
CA PHE A 118 10.78 15.73 20.11
C PHE A 118 11.46 17.10 20.15
N ARG A 119 12.79 17.12 19.98
CA ARG A 119 13.59 18.36 19.95
C ARG A 119 14.16 18.67 18.57
N GLY A 120 14.17 17.69 17.68
CA GLY A 120 14.63 17.81 16.32
C GLY A 120 13.50 18.24 15.38
N TRP A 121 13.79 18.27 14.10
CA TRP A 121 12.83 18.59 13.05
C TRP A 121 13.11 17.74 11.82
N SER A 122 12.05 17.26 11.17
CA SER A 122 12.14 16.57 9.89
C SER A 122 11.32 17.32 8.85
N ARG A 123 11.81 17.42 7.61
CA ARG A 123 11.06 18.03 6.50
C ARG A 123 9.80 17.23 6.15
N MET A 124 9.85 15.91 6.36
CA MET A 124 8.84 14.94 5.93
C MET A 124 7.99 14.40 7.09
N ALA A 125 8.40 14.63 8.34
CA ALA A 125 7.66 14.20 9.51
C ALA A 125 7.54 15.30 10.56
N LEU A 126 6.42 15.32 11.28
CA LEU A 126 6.14 16.29 12.34
C LEU A 126 5.35 15.68 13.50
N PRO A 127 5.40 16.28 14.70
CA PRO A 127 4.60 15.82 15.84
C PRO A 127 3.11 16.10 15.69
N ILE A 128 2.30 15.09 16.02
CA ILE A 128 0.84 15.21 16.11
C ILE A 128 0.48 15.94 17.40
N LYS A 129 -0.45 16.90 17.31
CA LYS A 129 -1.01 17.60 18.48
C LYS A 129 -2.25 16.91 19.02
N ASN A 130 -3.10 16.42 18.12
CA ASN A 130 -4.29 15.68 18.48
C ASN A 130 -4.61 14.67 17.37
N PHE A 131 -5.02 13.48 17.78
CA PHE A 131 -5.54 12.44 16.89
C PHE A 131 -6.87 11.95 17.46
N LYS A 132 -7.91 11.88 16.61
CA LYS A 132 -9.21 11.39 17.05
C LYS A 132 -9.95 10.71 15.91
N ILE A 133 -10.41 9.48 16.15
CA ILE A 133 -11.37 8.81 15.26
C ILE A 133 -12.71 9.55 15.34
N THR A 134 -13.22 9.98 14.19
CA THR A 134 -14.44 10.78 14.09
C THR A 134 -15.66 9.92 13.73
N GLU A 135 -15.52 9.00 12.78
CA GLU A 135 -16.60 8.13 12.35
C GLU A 135 -16.10 6.71 12.06
N VAL A 136 -16.87 5.72 12.48
CA VAL A 136 -16.73 4.32 12.08
C VAL A 136 -18.08 3.89 11.52
N LYS A 137 -18.14 3.67 10.20
CA LYS A 137 -19.39 3.23 9.55
C LYS A 137 -19.60 1.73 9.73
N GLN A 138 -20.87 1.34 9.76
CA GLN A 138 -21.25 -0.07 9.84
C GLN A 138 -20.71 -0.83 8.61
N PRO A 139 -20.30 -2.11 8.78
CA PRO A 139 -19.91 -2.96 7.67
C PRO A 139 -20.98 -3.04 6.57
N ASN A 140 -20.55 -3.19 5.32
CA ASN A 140 -21.46 -3.52 4.24
C ASN A 140 -21.99 -4.95 4.40
N ILE A 141 -23.10 -5.26 3.75
CA ILE A 141 -23.69 -6.61 3.79
C ILE A 141 -22.67 -7.61 3.22
N GLY A 142 -22.29 -8.60 4.04
CA GLY A 142 -21.33 -9.65 3.67
C GLY A 142 -19.87 -9.33 4.02
N GLU A 143 -19.57 -8.11 4.47
CA GLU A 143 -18.26 -7.73 4.98
C GLU A 143 -18.22 -7.75 6.51
N VAL A 144 -17.04 -8.06 7.06
CA VAL A 144 -16.81 -8.04 8.52
C VAL A 144 -16.16 -6.73 8.95
N LYS A 145 -15.32 -6.15 8.09
CA LYS A 145 -14.67 -4.86 8.31
C LYS A 145 -15.68 -3.69 8.16
N PRO A 146 -15.48 -2.56 8.85
CA PRO A 146 -16.33 -1.39 8.66
C PRO A 146 -16.26 -0.86 7.22
N ALA A 147 -17.33 -0.21 6.75
CA ALA A 147 -17.37 0.34 5.38
C ALA A 147 -16.40 1.52 5.20
N SER A 148 -16.20 2.33 6.24
CA SER A 148 -15.21 3.41 6.26
C SER A 148 -14.85 3.77 7.70
N VAL A 149 -13.61 4.22 7.89
CA VAL A 149 -13.11 4.76 9.15
C VAL A 149 -12.47 6.10 8.87
N THR A 150 -12.92 7.16 9.54
CA THR A 150 -12.36 8.50 9.40
C THR A 150 -11.81 9.00 10.72
N ALA A 151 -10.77 9.83 10.64
CA ALA A 151 -10.12 10.44 11.79
C ALA A 151 -9.66 11.86 11.48
N ASP A 152 -9.61 12.70 12.51
CA ASP A 152 -9.03 14.03 12.45
C ASP A 152 -7.65 14.04 13.08
N ILE A 153 -6.71 14.66 12.38
CA ILE A 153 -5.33 14.85 12.81
C ILE A 153 -5.04 16.34 12.85
N THR A 154 -4.67 16.84 14.02
CA THR A 154 -4.26 18.24 14.19
C THR A 154 -2.75 18.32 14.37
N PHE A 155 -2.10 19.22 13.63
CA PHE A 155 -0.67 19.49 13.75
C PHE A 155 -0.33 20.97 13.55
N SER A 156 0.87 21.35 13.96
CA SER A 156 1.37 22.72 13.81
C SER A 156 2.55 22.76 12.85
N ILE A 157 2.59 23.78 11.99
CA ILE A 157 3.71 24.04 11.08
C ILE A 157 4.56 25.25 11.52
N SER A 158 4.28 25.78 12.71
CA SER A 158 4.93 26.97 13.29
C SER A 158 6.46 26.85 13.41
N SER A 159 6.97 25.66 13.71
CA SER A 159 8.41 25.42 13.87
C SER A 159 9.19 25.41 12.54
N TYR A 160 8.51 25.37 11.39
CA TYR A 160 9.14 25.16 10.09
C TYR A 160 9.41 26.46 9.32
N LYS A 161 10.42 26.42 8.43
CA LYS A 161 10.71 27.53 7.50
C LYS A 161 9.62 27.66 6.45
N ALA A 162 9.45 28.86 5.89
CA ALA A 162 8.39 29.17 4.92
C ALA A 162 8.27 28.17 3.76
N HIS A 163 9.39 27.75 3.15
CA HIS A 163 9.35 26.76 2.05
C HIS A 163 8.82 25.39 2.50
N ILE A 164 9.16 24.93 3.71
CA ILE A 164 8.67 23.66 4.27
C ILE A 164 7.19 23.81 4.64
N ARG A 165 6.78 24.95 5.21
CA ARG A 165 5.36 25.26 5.48
C ARG A 165 4.55 25.17 4.20
N SER A 166 5.02 25.78 3.11
CA SER A 166 4.37 25.68 1.79
C SER A 166 4.25 24.26 1.26
N GLU A 167 5.19 23.36 1.59
CA GLU A 167 5.09 21.95 1.21
C GLU A 167 4.02 21.19 2.00
N TRP A 168 3.89 21.47 3.30
CA TRP A 168 2.80 20.90 4.12
C TRP A 168 1.44 21.51 3.76
N ASP A 169 1.43 22.80 3.42
CA ASP A 169 0.25 23.49 2.90
C ASP A 169 -0.11 23.06 1.48
N ALA A 170 0.73 22.30 0.77
CA ALA A 170 0.44 21.75 -0.55
C ALA A 170 -0.18 20.36 -0.52
N LEU A 171 -0.39 19.78 0.67
CA LEU A 171 -1.15 18.55 0.84
C LEU A 171 -2.56 18.72 0.27
N LYS A 172 -3.04 17.68 -0.40
CA LYS A 172 -4.33 17.66 -1.10
C LYS A 172 -5.07 16.36 -0.84
N GLU A 173 -6.33 16.34 -1.25
CA GLU A 173 -7.14 15.13 -1.29
C GLU A 173 -6.40 13.99 -2.02
N HIS A 174 -6.56 12.78 -1.51
CA HIS A 174 -5.93 11.54 -1.98
C HIS A 174 -4.44 11.40 -1.73
N ASP A 175 -3.77 12.41 -1.15
CA ASP A 175 -2.39 12.21 -0.69
C ASP A 175 -2.38 11.21 0.47
N VAL A 176 -1.43 10.28 0.43
CA VAL A 176 -1.23 9.28 1.49
C VAL A 176 -0.27 9.81 2.55
N LEU A 177 -0.65 9.66 3.82
CA LEU A 177 0.16 9.98 4.99
C LEU A 177 0.34 8.74 5.88
N PHE A 178 1.37 8.75 6.71
CA PHE A 178 1.66 7.70 7.67
C PHE A 178 1.63 8.23 9.10
N LEU A 179 0.89 7.52 9.93
CA LEU A 179 0.79 7.70 11.38
C LEU A 179 1.82 6.77 12.03
N LEU A 180 2.71 7.35 12.83
CA LEU A 180 3.77 6.63 13.52
C LEU A 180 3.62 6.79 15.03
N SER A 181 3.86 5.70 15.76
CA SER A 181 3.97 5.70 17.22
C SER A 181 5.41 5.46 17.61
N ILE A 182 6.07 6.52 18.08
CA ILE A 182 7.47 6.49 18.51
C ILE A 182 7.53 6.52 20.03
N ARG A 183 8.20 5.56 20.64
CA ARG A 183 8.52 5.51 22.07
C ARG A 183 10.02 5.25 22.23
N PRO A 184 10.83 6.28 22.48
CA PRO A 184 12.26 6.10 22.69
C PRO A 184 12.52 5.29 23.97
N SER A 185 13.65 4.57 24.01
CA SER A 185 14.07 3.89 25.22
C SER A 185 14.48 4.89 26.30
N PHE A 186 14.15 4.58 27.57
CA PHE A 186 14.48 5.43 28.72
C PHE A 186 15.99 5.50 28.97
N GLU A 187 16.68 4.38 28.80
CA GLU A 187 18.13 4.33 28.86
C GLU A 187 18.72 4.39 27.44
N PRO A 188 19.75 5.22 27.20
CA PRO A 188 20.50 5.13 25.97
C PRO A 188 21.14 3.74 25.89
N LEU A 189 20.91 3.05 24.77
CA LEU A 189 21.50 1.74 24.52
C LEU A 189 23.03 1.85 24.68
N SER A 190 23.64 0.91 25.39
CA SER A 190 25.10 0.80 25.40
C SER A 190 25.62 0.58 23.97
N GLU A 191 26.90 0.88 23.69
CA GLU A 191 27.44 0.68 22.32
C GLU A 191 27.23 -0.75 21.80
N GLU A 192 27.33 -1.75 22.69
CA GLU A 192 27.08 -3.16 22.36
C GLU A 192 25.59 -3.46 22.11
N GLN A 193 24.69 -2.84 22.87
CA GLN A 193 23.24 -2.99 22.67
C GLN A 193 22.78 -2.26 21.41
N ALA A 194 23.30 -1.06 21.14
CA ALA A 194 23.02 -0.29 19.95
C ALA A 194 23.45 -1.05 18.69
N ALA A 195 24.61 -1.71 18.72
CA ALA A 195 25.10 -2.53 17.61
C ALA A 195 24.18 -3.73 17.30
N LYS A 196 23.55 -4.32 18.32
CA LYS A 196 22.66 -5.48 18.18
C LYS A 196 21.18 -5.12 18.01
N ALA A 197 20.78 -3.91 18.37
CA ALA A 197 19.41 -3.46 18.29
C ALA A 197 18.92 -3.47 16.84
N THR A 198 17.69 -3.94 16.65
CA THR A 198 17.00 -3.88 15.38
C THR A 198 16.70 -2.44 14.98
N VAL A 199 16.42 -2.19 13.70
CA VAL A 199 16.09 -0.85 13.21
C VAL A 199 14.89 -0.24 13.96
N PRO A 200 13.75 -0.94 14.17
CA PRO A 200 12.63 -0.40 14.93
C PRO A 200 13.00 0.01 16.35
N GLU A 201 13.78 -0.82 17.05
CA GLU A 201 14.23 -0.55 18.43
C GLU A 201 15.10 0.71 18.50
N ARG A 202 16.02 0.89 17.54
CA ARG A 202 16.86 2.11 17.46
C ARG A 202 16.04 3.36 17.19
N LEU A 203 14.99 3.24 16.38
CA LEU A 203 14.08 4.35 16.08
C LEU A 203 13.04 4.58 17.20
N GLY A 204 12.90 3.64 18.14
CA GLY A 204 11.79 3.60 19.09
C GLY A 204 10.43 3.42 18.40
N LEU A 205 10.40 2.88 17.17
CA LEU A 205 9.18 2.78 16.39
C LEU A 205 8.36 1.55 16.81
N GLN A 206 7.10 1.76 17.17
CA GLN A 206 6.20 0.71 17.63
C GLN A 206 5.10 0.38 16.63
N TYR A 207 4.45 1.39 16.07
CA TYR A 207 3.33 1.19 15.16
C TYR A 207 3.44 2.08 13.94
N VAL A 208 3.02 1.55 12.79
CA VAL A 208 2.89 2.28 11.54
C VAL A 208 1.51 2.03 10.94
N ARG A 209 0.75 3.07 10.67
CA ARG A 209 -0.53 2.98 9.94
C ARG A 209 -0.57 4.00 8.82
N GLY A 210 -1.04 3.58 7.65
CA GLY A 210 -1.30 4.51 6.55
C GLY A 210 -2.70 5.10 6.60
N CYS A 211 -2.85 6.28 6.03
CA CYS A 211 -4.13 6.97 5.89
C CYS A 211 -4.11 7.84 4.62
N GLU A 212 -5.28 8.20 4.14
CA GLU A 212 -5.47 9.04 2.95
C GLU A 212 -6.20 10.31 3.32
N ILE A 213 -5.73 11.46 2.81
CA ILE A 213 -6.38 12.74 3.04
C ILE A 213 -7.74 12.79 2.34
N VAL A 214 -8.79 13.08 3.11
CA VAL A 214 -10.12 13.40 2.61
C VAL A 214 -10.25 14.92 2.43
N GLU A 215 -9.86 15.69 3.44
CA GLU A 215 -9.86 17.15 3.38
C GLU A 215 -8.86 17.75 4.36
N VAL A 216 -8.39 18.97 4.04
CA VAL A 216 -7.46 19.75 4.86
C VAL A 216 -8.15 21.04 5.26
N ARG A 217 -8.02 21.46 6.52
CA ARG A 217 -8.55 22.72 7.05
C ARG A 217 -7.46 23.53 7.74
N ASP A 218 -7.55 24.85 7.59
CA ASP A 218 -6.69 25.81 8.29
C ASP A 218 -7.14 26.04 9.75
N GLU A 219 -6.46 26.95 10.45
CA GLU A 219 -6.72 27.22 11.87
C GLU A 219 -8.11 27.85 12.13
N GLU A 220 -8.70 28.52 11.13
CA GLU A 220 -10.07 29.05 11.21
C GLU A 220 -11.12 28.02 10.77
N GLY A 221 -10.71 26.81 10.38
CA GLY A 221 -11.58 25.75 9.86
C GLY A 221 -11.94 25.92 8.39
N THR A 222 -11.26 26.81 7.66
CA THR A 222 -11.45 27.00 6.22
C THR A 222 -10.79 25.87 5.47
N LEU A 223 -11.52 25.27 4.52
CA LEU A 223 -11.02 24.15 3.75
C LEU A 223 -9.92 24.61 2.77
N MET A 224 -8.88 23.79 2.66
CA MET A 224 -7.66 24.05 1.89
C MET A 224 -7.56 23.07 0.71
N ASN A 225 -7.08 23.57 -0.42
CA ASN A 225 -6.71 22.76 -1.60
C ASN A 225 -7.78 21.76 -2.07
N ASP A 226 -9.04 22.20 -2.09
CA ASP A 226 -10.13 21.40 -2.63
C ASP A 226 -10.07 21.32 -4.16
N PHE A 227 -9.93 20.11 -4.71
CA PHE A 227 -10.04 19.87 -6.14
C PHE A 227 -11.44 19.34 -6.53
N THR A 228 -12.32 19.07 -5.57
CA THR A 228 -13.71 18.63 -5.80
C THR A 228 -14.62 19.74 -6.29
N GLY A 229 -14.14 20.99 -6.29
CA GLY A 229 -14.85 22.16 -6.79
C GLY A 229 -15.81 22.80 -5.78
N ARG A 230 -15.78 22.42 -4.49
CA ARG A 230 -16.57 23.13 -3.45
C ARG A 230 -16.00 24.52 -3.18
N ILE A 231 -14.70 24.72 -3.43
CA ILE A 231 -14.06 26.03 -3.44
C ILE A 231 -13.79 26.44 -4.89
N LYS A 232 -14.32 27.59 -5.31
CA LYS A 232 -13.99 28.19 -6.61
C LYS A 232 -12.55 28.70 -6.57
N ARG A 233 -11.82 28.60 -7.69
CA ARG A 233 -10.44 29.15 -7.80
C ARG A 233 -10.35 30.62 -7.39
N ASP A 234 -11.38 31.41 -7.66
CA ASP A 234 -11.44 32.84 -7.32
C ASP A 234 -11.65 33.11 -5.82
N GLU A 235 -12.08 32.09 -5.06
CA GLU A 235 -12.32 32.15 -3.61
C GLU A 235 -11.14 31.56 -2.81
N TRP A 236 -10.09 31.10 -3.50
CA TRP A 236 -8.89 30.56 -2.85
C TRP A 236 -8.19 31.66 -2.06
N LYS A 237 -8.06 31.42 -0.75
CA LYS A 237 -7.34 32.29 0.17
C LYS A 237 -6.11 31.56 0.67
N PRO A 238 -5.00 32.28 0.94
CA PRO A 238 -3.87 31.67 1.62
C PRO A 238 -4.33 31.15 3.00
N PRO A 239 -3.83 29.98 3.42
CA PRO A 239 -4.25 29.38 4.66
C PRO A 239 -3.88 30.26 5.85
N LYS A 240 -4.81 30.38 6.80
CA LYS A 240 -4.60 31.22 7.97
C LYS A 240 -4.06 30.43 9.15
N GLY A 241 -3.27 31.13 9.95
CA GLY A 241 -2.70 30.56 11.16
C GLY A 241 -1.63 29.49 10.87
N GLU A 242 -1.17 28.85 11.93
CA GLU A 242 -0.06 27.88 11.90
C GLU A 242 -0.50 26.46 12.26
N MET A 243 -1.79 26.28 12.54
CA MET A 243 -2.40 24.99 12.81
C MET A 243 -3.12 24.46 11.57
N ARG A 244 -3.05 23.14 11.38
CA ARG A 244 -3.78 22.41 10.32
C ARG A 244 -4.55 21.27 10.96
N THR A 245 -5.78 21.07 10.50
CA THR A 245 -6.57 19.88 10.83
C THR A 245 -6.84 19.14 9.54
N VAL A 246 -6.43 17.88 9.47
CA VAL A 246 -6.61 17.02 8.30
C VAL A 246 -7.56 15.90 8.68
N THR A 247 -8.65 15.79 7.95
CA THR A 247 -9.54 14.63 8.04
C THR A 247 -9.03 13.57 7.08
N VAL A 248 -8.75 12.38 7.61
CA VAL A 248 -8.19 11.26 6.87
C VAL A 248 -9.11 10.04 6.89
N ALA A 249 -9.04 9.24 5.84
CA ALA A 249 -9.58 7.90 5.79
C ALA A 249 -8.50 6.90 6.22
N LEU A 250 -8.81 6.05 7.21
CA LEU A 250 -7.97 4.96 7.66
C LEU A 250 -8.33 3.68 6.90
N ASP A 251 -7.39 2.75 6.77
CA ASP A 251 -7.68 1.43 6.18
C ASP A 251 -8.60 0.62 7.10
N ALA A 252 -9.81 0.34 6.60
CA ALA A 252 -10.85 -0.35 7.34
C ALA A 252 -10.49 -1.81 7.67
N ALA A 253 -9.73 -2.49 6.80
CA ALA A 253 -9.29 -3.85 7.06
C ALA A 253 -8.27 -3.87 8.20
N GLN A 254 -7.31 -2.95 8.18
CA GLN A 254 -6.33 -2.79 9.27
C GLN A 254 -7.02 -2.39 10.58
N TYR A 255 -7.99 -1.47 10.56
CA TYR A 255 -8.76 -1.11 11.74
C TYR A 255 -9.50 -2.29 12.35
N HIS A 256 -10.13 -3.11 11.50
CA HIS A 256 -10.79 -4.31 11.97
C HIS A 256 -9.81 -5.31 12.62
N MET A 257 -8.64 -5.50 12.02
CA MET A 257 -7.58 -6.35 12.59
C MET A 257 -7.09 -5.82 13.95
N ASP A 258 -6.85 -4.51 14.07
CA ASP A 258 -6.36 -3.88 15.29
C ASP A 258 -7.41 -4.01 16.42
N VAL A 259 -8.68 -3.72 16.15
CA VAL A 259 -9.78 -3.86 17.14
C VAL A 259 -9.98 -5.31 17.56
N THR A 260 -9.85 -6.25 16.61
CA THR A 260 -9.97 -7.69 16.90
C THR A 260 -8.82 -8.15 17.78
N ALA A 261 -7.59 -7.70 17.52
CA ALA A 261 -6.43 -8.00 18.37
C ALA A 261 -6.58 -7.47 19.81
N ILE A 262 -7.22 -6.30 19.98
CA ILE A 262 -7.56 -5.77 21.32
C ILE A 262 -8.57 -6.70 22.01
N ALA A 263 -9.62 -7.12 21.31
CA ALA A 263 -10.67 -7.97 21.87
C ALA A 263 -10.18 -9.37 22.24
N ASP A 264 -9.40 -10.00 21.36
CA ASP A 264 -8.99 -11.40 21.50
C ASP A 264 -7.79 -11.56 22.43
N ASN A 265 -6.82 -10.64 22.35
CA ASN A 265 -5.52 -10.77 23.00
C ASN A 265 -5.22 -9.66 24.02
N GLY A 266 -6.14 -8.72 24.24
CA GLY A 266 -5.91 -7.58 25.13
C GLY A 266 -4.78 -6.67 24.64
N ALA A 267 -4.57 -6.58 23.33
CA ALA A 267 -3.56 -5.71 22.73
C ALA A 267 -3.81 -4.23 23.09
N GLU A 268 -2.76 -3.42 23.00
CA GLU A 268 -2.85 -1.97 23.21
C GLU A 268 -3.68 -1.29 22.12
N ASP A 269 -4.43 -0.26 22.47
CA ASP A 269 -5.15 0.57 21.50
C ASP A 269 -4.18 1.47 20.72
N VAL A 270 -3.76 0.96 19.55
CA VAL A 270 -2.85 1.62 18.61
C VAL A 270 -3.27 3.07 18.31
N TYR A 271 -4.57 3.32 18.17
CA TYR A 271 -5.11 4.63 17.76
C TYR A 271 -4.96 5.71 18.83
N SER A 272 -4.66 5.33 20.07
CA SER A 272 -4.33 6.26 21.16
C SER A 272 -2.85 6.63 21.23
N THR A 273 -1.99 5.97 20.45
CA THR A 273 -0.52 6.02 20.63
C THR A 273 0.22 6.90 19.61
N PHE A 274 -0.44 7.31 18.52
CA PHE A 274 0.21 8.05 17.44
C PHE A 274 0.71 9.41 17.91
N ASN A 275 1.96 9.70 17.60
CA ASN A 275 2.59 10.96 17.98
C ASN A 275 3.37 11.63 16.86
N ILE A 276 3.58 10.95 15.72
CA ILE A 276 4.22 11.53 14.53
C ILE A 276 3.34 11.30 13.30
N LEU A 277 3.24 12.34 12.47
CA LEU A 277 2.65 12.31 11.14
C LEU A 277 3.79 12.44 10.11
N MET A 278 3.84 11.53 9.16
CA MET A 278 4.82 11.53 8.07
C MET A 278 4.12 11.63 6.72
N ARG A 279 4.62 12.52 5.86
CA ARG A 279 4.25 12.59 4.44
C ARG A 279 5.36 12.00 3.58
N ARG A 280 5.04 11.63 2.34
CA ARG A 280 6.02 11.17 1.33
C ARG A 280 6.12 12.16 0.17
N LYS A 281 7.09 11.97 -0.72
CA LYS A 281 7.18 12.78 -1.95
C LYS A 281 6.01 12.41 -2.89
N PRO A 282 5.25 13.37 -3.44
CA PRO A 282 4.06 13.05 -4.24
C PRO A 282 4.32 12.14 -5.45
N LYS A 283 5.50 12.21 -6.08
CA LYS A 283 5.86 11.37 -7.23
C LYS A 283 6.04 9.89 -6.87
N GLU A 284 6.39 9.60 -5.63
CA GLU A 284 6.67 8.27 -5.08
C GLU A 284 5.47 7.74 -4.27
N ASN A 285 4.40 8.52 -4.13
CA ASN A 285 3.29 8.25 -3.20
C ASN A 285 1.98 7.81 -3.87
N ASN A 286 2.06 7.13 -5.01
CA ASN A 286 0.89 6.67 -5.77
C ASN A 286 0.53 5.19 -5.52
N PHE A 287 1.25 4.53 -4.62
CA PHE A 287 1.18 3.08 -4.47
C PHE A 287 -0.23 2.58 -4.10
N LYS A 288 -0.91 3.29 -3.20
CA LYS A 288 -2.25 2.95 -2.72
C LYS A 288 -3.27 2.93 -3.86
N ALA A 289 -3.28 3.96 -4.69
CA ALA A 289 -4.21 4.06 -5.83
C ALA A 289 -3.96 2.95 -6.87
N ILE A 290 -2.70 2.58 -7.09
CA ILE A 290 -2.33 1.46 -7.97
C ILE A 290 -2.81 0.12 -7.37
N LEU A 291 -2.59 -0.11 -6.08
CA LEU A 291 -3.05 -1.33 -5.40
C LEU A 291 -4.58 -1.44 -5.37
N GLU A 292 -5.29 -0.33 -5.18
CA GLU A 292 -6.75 -0.30 -5.32
C GLU A 292 -7.19 -0.65 -6.73
N SER A 293 -6.60 -0.02 -7.74
CA SER A 293 -6.94 -0.30 -9.13
C SER A 293 -6.72 -1.77 -9.47
N ILE A 294 -5.63 -2.39 -9.01
CA ILE A 294 -5.37 -3.82 -9.23
C ILE A 294 -6.41 -4.67 -8.49
N ARG A 295 -6.77 -4.33 -7.25
CA ARG A 295 -7.79 -5.06 -6.49
C ARG A 295 -9.18 -4.95 -7.13
N ASP A 296 -9.55 -3.77 -7.60
CA ASP A 296 -10.80 -3.53 -8.32
C ASP A 296 -10.85 -4.36 -9.61
N LEU A 297 -9.75 -4.38 -10.38
CA LEU A 297 -9.62 -5.26 -11.55
C LEU A 297 -9.79 -6.74 -11.18
N MET A 298 -9.26 -7.20 -10.05
CA MET A 298 -9.46 -8.58 -9.57
C MET A 298 -10.90 -8.89 -9.16
N ASN A 299 -11.72 -7.86 -8.90
CA ASN A 299 -13.13 -8.00 -8.56
C ASN A 299 -14.05 -8.04 -9.80
N GLU A 300 -13.58 -7.60 -10.96
CA GLU A 300 -14.30 -7.52 -12.23
C GLU A 300 -14.24 -8.81 -13.07
N TYR A 301 -15.22 -8.97 -13.97
CA TYR A 301 -15.29 -10.09 -14.92
C TYR A 301 -14.95 -9.61 -16.33
N CYS A 302 -13.99 -10.27 -16.98
CA CYS A 302 -13.52 -9.99 -18.35
C CYS A 302 -12.72 -8.67 -18.50
N ILE A 303 -11.41 -8.77 -18.29
CA ILE A 303 -10.48 -7.62 -18.34
C ILE A 303 -9.83 -7.47 -19.73
N VAL A 304 -9.80 -8.55 -20.51
CA VAL A 304 -8.94 -8.65 -21.70
C VAL A 304 -9.73 -9.26 -22.87
N PRO A 305 -9.57 -8.75 -24.12
CA PRO A 305 -10.16 -9.38 -25.30
C PRO A 305 -9.73 -10.84 -25.47
N ASP A 306 -10.64 -11.70 -25.94
CA ASP A 306 -10.39 -13.14 -26.09
C ASP A 306 -9.16 -13.46 -26.96
N TRP A 307 -8.94 -12.69 -28.04
CA TRP A 307 -7.80 -12.86 -28.93
C TRP A 307 -6.45 -12.54 -28.27
N LEU A 308 -6.44 -11.77 -27.18
CA LEU A 308 -5.25 -11.40 -26.43
C LEU A 308 -5.05 -12.26 -25.18
N HIS A 309 -6.10 -12.90 -24.67
CA HIS A 309 -6.10 -13.62 -23.40
C HIS A 309 -4.95 -14.65 -23.28
N ASP A 310 -4.84 -15.57 -24.23
CA ASP A 310 -3.84 -16.65 -24.15
C ASP A 310 -2.42 -16.12 -24.36
N VAL A 311 -2.25 -15.18 -25.29
CA VAL A 311 -0.97 -14.52 -25.56
C VAL A 311 -0.51 -13.75 -24.32
N PHE A 312 -1.42 -13.05 -23.65
CA PHE A 312 -1.15 -12.30 -22.42
C PHE A 312 -0.70 -13.21 -21.28
N LEU A 313 -1.34 -14.37 -21.11
CA LEU A 313 -0.96 -15.36 -20.11
C LEU A 313 0.29 -16.18 -20.49
N GLY A 314 0.84 -15.96 -21.68
CA GLY A 314 2.03 -16.65 -22.18
C GLY A 314 1.78 -18.06 -22.71
N TYR A 315 0.53 -18.39 -23.03
CA TYR A 315 0.10 -19.65 -23.58
C TYR A 315 -0.16 -19.56 -25.09
N GLY A 316 -0.26 -20.73 -25.74
CA GLY A 316 -0.67 -20.81 -27.13
C GLY A 316 0.35 -20.26 -28.13
N ASN A 317 -0.14 -19.83 -29.29
CA ASN A 317 0.69 -19.29 -30.36
C ASN A 317 0.91 -17.77 -30.15
N PRO A 318 2.15 -17.29 -29.95
CA PRO A 318 2.43 -15.87 -29.76
C PRO A 318 2.07 -15.01 -30.99
N SER A 319 1.96 -15.60 -32.18
CA SER A 319 1.56 -14.86 -33.39
C SER A 319 0.05 -14.83 -33.63
N SER A 320 -0.77 -15.44 -32.77
CA SER A 320 -2.23 -15.48 -32.94
C SER A 320 -2.86 -14.08 -32.95
N ALA A 321 -2.31 -13.14 -32.18
CA ALA A 321 -2.72 -11.74 -32.14
C ALA A 321 -2.09 -10.87 -33.25
N GLN A 322 -1.31 -11.44 -34.18
CA GLN A 322 -0.83 -10.69 -35.34
C GLN A 322 -2.00 -10.39 -36.28
N TRP A 323 -2.02 -9.18 -36.83
CA TRP A 323 -3.11 -8.69 -37.69
C TRP A 323 -3.46 -9.66 -38.85
N ASN A 324 -2.48 -10.37 -39.42
CA ASN A 324 -2.68 -11.39 -40.46
C ASN A 324 -3.51 -12.60 -40.03
N ASN A 325 -3.53 -12.91 -38.73
CA ASN A 325 -4.21 -14.06 -38.14
C ASN A 325 -5.53 -13.67 -37.47
N MET A 326 -5.88 -12.38 -37.49
CA MET A 326 -7.12 -11.87 -36.91
C MET A 326 -8.31 -12.10 -37.87
N PRO A 327 -9.50 -12.44 -37.35
CA PRO A 327 -10.67 -12.75 -38.18
C PRO A 327 -11.21 -11.54 -38.96
N ASP A 328 -11.08 -10.34 -38.39
CA ASP A 328 -11.62 -9.09 -38.95
C ASP A 328 -10.54 -8.27 -39.68
N LEU A 329 -9.87 -8.90 -40.64
CA LEU A 329 -8.86 -8.22 -41.45
C LEU A 329 -9.51 -7.16 -42.35
N LEU A 330 -8.93 -5.96 -42.36
CA LEU A 330 -9.36 -4.90 -43.28
C LEU A 330 -8.75 -5.11 -44.67
N ASP A 331 -9.58 -5.39 -45.67
CA ASP A 331 -9.15 -5.53 -47.06
C ASP A 331 -8.70 -4.21 -47.69
N VAL A 332 -9.29 -3.09 -47.25
CA VAL A 332 -9.02 -1.75 -47.78
C VAL A 332 -8.78 -0.80 -46.63
N VAL A 333 -7.62 -0.14 -46.65
CA VAL A 333 -7.22 0.88 -45.69
C VAL A 333 -6.98 2.18 -46.47
N ASP A 334 -7.64 3.26 -46.06
CA ASP A 334 -7.35 4.60 -46.58
C ASP A 334 -6.15 5.18 -45.84
N PHE A 335 -5.00 5.20 -46.52
CA PHE A 335 -3.73 5.69 -45.98
C PHE A 335 -3.64 7.21 -45.86
N LYS A 336 -4.65 7.98 -46.28
CA LYS A 336 -4.68 9.45 -46.18
C LYS A 336 -3.39 10.10 -46.73
N ASP A 337 -2.67 10.82 -45.90
CA ASP A 337 -1.44 11.56 -46.19
C ASP A 337 -0.16 10.79 -45.82
N THR A 338 -0.26 9.48 -45.57
CA THR A 338 0.91 8.63 -45.26
C THR A 338 1.95 8.65 -46.39
N PHE A 339 1.50 8.69 -47.64
CA PHE A 339 2.39 8.73 -48.80
C PHE A 339 2.38 10.12 -49.44
N ILE A 340 3.58 10.62 -49.73
CA ILE A 340 3.82 11.95 -50.31
C ILE A 340 3.49 11.93 -51.81
N ASP A 341 3.90 10.86 -52.48
CA ASP A 341 3.67 10.61 -53.90
C ASP A 341 3.64 9.10 -54.19
N ALA A 342 3.41 8.74 -55.46
CA ALA A 342 3.32 7.36 -55.89
C ALA A 342 4.66 6.59 -55.80
N ASP A 343 5.79 7.29 -55.88
CA ASP A 343 7.11 6.65 -55.80
C ASP A 343 7.46 6.31 -54.35
N HIS A 344 7.05 7.16 -53.39
CA HIS A 344 7.10 6.85 -51.96
C HIS A 344 6.27 5.58 -51.66
N LEU A 345 5.04 5.48 -52.17
CA LEU A 345 4.20 4.29 -51.98
C LEU A 345 4.87 3.01 -52.54
N ARG A 346 5.40 3.05 -53.77
CA ARG A 346 6.10 1.91 -54.36
C ARG A 346 7.37 1.54 -53.60
N GLY A 347 8.11 2.53 -53.12
CA GLY A 347 9.32 2.33 -52.33
C GLY A 347 9.05 1.76 -50.94
N SER A 348 7.87 1.99 -50.35
CA SER A 348 7.47 1.45 -49.05
C SER A 348 7.14 -0.05 -49.07
N PHE A 349 6.75 -0.59 -50.24
CA PHE A 349 6.40 -2.02 -50.40
C PHE A 349 7.19 -2.67 -51.55
N PRO A 350 8.53 -2.71 -51.47
CA PRO A 350 9.38 -3.11 -52.59
C PRO A 350 9.23 -4.59 -53.00
N GLU A 351 8.76 -5.43 -52.07
CA GLU A 351 8.55 -6.86 -52.27
C GLU A 351 7.09 -7.21 -52.64
N TYR A 352 6.21 -6.22 -52.70
CA TYR A 352 4.80 -6.41 -53.04
C TYR A 352 4.58 -6.17 -54.54
N GLN A 353 4.17 -7.21 -55.27
CA GLN A 353 3.93 -7.16 -56.73
C GLN A 353 2.51 -6.74 -57.09
#